data_AF-A0A497SK16-F1
#
_entry.id   AF-A0A497SK16-F1
#
_cell.length_a   1.000
_cell.length_b   1.000
_cell.length_c   1.000
_cell.angle_alpha   90.00
_cell.angle_beta   90.00
_cell.angle_gamma   90.00
#
_symmetry.space_group_name_H-M   'P 1'
#
loop_
_entity.id
_entity.type
_entity.pdbx_description
1 polymer ?
#
loop_
_entity_poly.entity_id
_entity_poly.type
_entity_poly.pdbx_seq_one_letter_code
_entity_poly.pdbx_strand_id
1 'polypeptide(L)'
;MIQREWKFYMIGRLICGDDCLAQIFKNKKPTNKFRYQIKAKNYDEGIKWGKICAFKVFNTTNFYSYKSNGLLNTIIKLKKKDVAFLLKNRFILLRKDFKKFKDNTALALLKNVPHKLILNFNDTQIGEFLAGIFDSDGTIRPSTEEMFVSLDSQLQTREEPLAYEQIRLFKSLAKMNKVPRILRIEVVHPPKEVNKAMKFFMKAKRIFPRVKIKKDNNSKGTKIYLFLSCNFQDELNRRSWKFWFKEVVPRLIREDKR
;
A
#
# COMPACT_ATOMS: atom_id res chain seq x y z
N MET A 1 28.53 5.33 -9.49
CA MET A 1 27.64 4.73 -8.48
C MET A 1 26.20 5.01 -8.88
N ILE A 2 25.49 4.03 -9.44
CA ILE A 2 24.08 4.22 -9.84
C ILE A 2 23.27 4.22 -8.55
N GLN A 3 22.71 5.37 -8.16
CA GLN A 3 21.68 5.44 -7.12
C GLN A 3 20.60 4.42 -7.51
N ARG A 4 20.50 3.31 -6.77
CA ARG A 4 19.34 2.41 -6.88
C ARG A 4 18.13 3.32 -6.66
N GLU A 5 17.28 3.49 -7.66
CA GLU A 5 16.10 4.32 -7.53
C GLU A 5 15.03 3.46 -6.85
N TRP A 6 14.77 3.69 -5.57
CA TRP A 6 13.75 2.99 -4.76
C TRP A 6 12.32 3.41 -5.17
N LYS A 7 12.11 3.64 -6.47
CA LYS A 7 10.84 4.05 -7.04
C LYS A 7 9.77 2.98 -6.85
N PHE A 8 10.15 1.70 -6.83
CA PHE A 8 9.21 0.62 -6.59
C PHE A 8 8.77 0.54 -5.13
N TYR A 9 9.62 0.93 -4.18
CA TYR A 9 9.24 1.12 -2.78
C TYR A 9 8.14 2.19 -2.64
N MET A 10 8.29 3.35 -3.30
CA MET A 10 7.24 4.36 -3.36
C MET A 10 5.93 3.79 -3.90
N ILE A 11 5.98 2.98 -4.97
CA ILE A 11 4.79 2.36 -5.57
C ILE A 11 4.09 1.44 -4.56
N GLY A 12 4.85 0.63 -3.82
CA GLY A 12 4.32 -0.23 -2.76
C GLY A 12 3.52 0.55 -1.73
N ARG A 13 4.12 1.61 -1.17
CA ARG A 13 3.45 2.52 -0.24
C ARG A 13 2.25 3.24 -0.87
N LEU A 14 2.38 3.72 -2.10
CA LEU A 14 1.29 4.43 -2.77
C LEU A 14 0.09 3.52 -3.01
N ILE A 15 0.31 2.29 -3.46
CA ILE A 15 -0.78 1.37 -3.80
C ILE A 15 -1.43 0.83 -2.54
N CYS A 16 -0.66 0.33 -1.57
CA CYS A 16 -1.18 -0.42 -0.43
C CYS A 16 -1.18 0.33 0.90
N GLY A 17 -0.63 1.54 0.94
CA GLY A 17 -0.52 2.37 2.13
C GLY A 17 -1.50 3.54 2.15
N ASP A 18 -1.59 4.17 3.33
CA ASP A 18 -2.31 5.44 3.57
C ASP A 18 -1.70 6.65 2.82
N ASP A 19 -0.50 6.48 2.26
CA ASP A 19 0.19 7.51 1.51
C ASP A 19 -0.63 7.92 0.28
N CYS A 20 -0.60 9.21 -0.05
CA CYS A 20 -1.35 9.73 -1.19
C CYS A 20 -0.52 10.68 -2.05
N LEU A 21 -0.97 10.84 -3.29
CA LEU A 21 -0.39 11.73 -4.27
C LEU A 21 -1.40 12.80 -4.66
N ALA A 22 -1.04 14.07 -4.48
CA ALA A 22 -1.88 15.20 -4.82
C ALA A 22 -1.23 16.07 -5.91
N GLN A 23 -2.05 16.59 -6.83
CA GLN A 23 -1.66 17.64 -7.75
C GLN A 23 -1.91 19.01 -7.09
N ILE A 24 -0.97 19.95 -7.25
CA ILE A 24 -1.14 21.32 -6.74
C ILE A 24 -2.00 22.12 -7.71
N PHE A 25 -2.97 22.86 -7.17
CA PHE A 25 -3.81 23.79 -7.90
C PHE A 25 -3.42 25.24 -7.60
N LYS A 26 -3.46 26.09 -8.62
CA LYS A 26 -3.39 27.56 -8.48
C LYS A 26 -4.60 28.15 -9.19
N ASN A 27 -5.38 28.99 -8.52
CA ASN A 27 -6.58 29.62 -9.08
C ASN A 27 -7.52 28.61 -9.79
N LYS A 28 -7.80 27.49 -9.11
CA LYS A 28 -8.60 26.36 -9.62
C LYS A 28 -8.04 25.68 -10.89
N LYS A 29 -6.83 26.04 -11.34
CA LYS A 29 -6.14 25.41 -12.48
C LYS A 29 -5.06 24.41 -11.99
N PRO A 30 -5.00 23.19 -12.56
CA PRO A 30 -3.95 22.23 -12.25
C PRO A 30 -2.60 22.79 -12.63
N THR A 31 -1.59 22.55 -11.78
CA THR A 31 -0.20 22.85 -12.10
C THR A 31 0.56 21.55 -12.40
N ASN A 32 1.73 21.67 -13.01
CA ASN A 32 2.64 20.53 -13.22
C ASN A 32 3.42 20.13 -11.95
N LYS A 33 2.93 20.52 -10.76
CA LYS A 33 3.57 20.24 -9.46
C LYS A 33 2.74 19.21 -8.69
N PHE A 34 3.43 18.21 -8.14
CA PHE A 34 2.81 17.11 -7.41
C PHE A 34 3.47 16.94 -6.04
N ARG A 35 2.70 16.44 -5.08
CA ARG A 35 3.08 16.26 -3.68
C ARG A 35 2.74 14.84 -3.24
N TYR A 36 3.73 14.12 -2.74
CA TYR A 36 3.53 12.86 -2.05
C TYR A 36 3.37 13.13 -0.56
N GLN A 37 2.34 12.55 0.06
CA GLN A 37 2.02 12.75 1.45
C GLN A 37 2.13 11.43 2.20
N ILE A 38 2.96 11.42 3.25
CA ILE A 38 3.09 10.34 4.22
C ILE A 38 2.34 10.73 5.48
N LYS A 39 1.58 9.80 6.07
CA LYS A 39 0.84 10.00 7.32
C LYS A 39 1.40 9.11 8.43
N ALA A 40 1.57 9.64 9.63
CA ALA A 40 2.06 8.88 10.79
C ALA A 40 1.33 9.28 12.08
N LYS A 41 1.01 8.28 12.92
CA LYS A 41 0.43 8.50 14.26
C LYS A 41 1.49 8.89 15.29
N ASN A 42 2.64 8.23 15.25
CA ASN A 42 3.79 8.58 16.07
C ASN A 42 4.55 9.73 15.40
N TYR A 43 4.63 10.88 16.07
CA TYR A 43 5.16 12.11 15.50
C TYR A 43 6.67 12.05 15.27
N ASP A 44 7.45 11.71 16.29
CA ASP A 44 8.92 11.75 16.19
C ASP A 44 9.44 10.72 15.20
N GLU A 45 8.84 9.52 15.28
CA GLU A 45 9.04 8.45 14.34
C GLU A 45 8.65 8.87 12.91
N GLY A 46 7.49 9.52 12.76
CA GLY A 46 7.02 10.03 11.47
C GLY A 46 7.93 11.10 10.84
N ILE A 47 8.55 11.97 11.64
CA ILE A 47 9.52 12.97 11.16
C ILE A 47 10.80 12.27 10.70
N LYS A 48 11.34 11.35 11.51
CA LYS A 48 12.54 10.56 11.16
C LYS A 48 12.32 9.80 9.86
N TRP A 49 11.20 9.10 9.72
CA TRP A 49 10.87 8.34 8.51
C TRP A 49 10.58 9.22 7.30
N GLY A 50 9.88 10.34 7.50
CA GLY A 50 9.63 11.31 6.45
C GLY A 50 10.92 11.83 5.82
N LYS A 51 11.92 12.16 6.65
CA LYS A 51 13.28 12.53 6.22
C LYS A 51 13.94 11.41 5.43
N ILE A 52 13.99 10.20 5.98
CA ILE A 52 14.66 9.07 5.33
C ILE A 52 14.00 8.76 3.98
N CYS A 53 12.67 8.82 3.89
CA CYS A 53 11.94 8.62 2.64
C CYS A 53 12.27 9.72 1.62
N ALA A 54 12.26 11.00 2.02
CA ALA A 54 12.63 12.11 1.13
C ALA A 54 14.03 11.93 0.54
N PHE A 55 15.00 11.47 1.34
CA PHE A 55 16.38 11.29 0.89
C PHE A 55 16.63 9.97 0.16
N LYS A 56 16.21 8.83 0.70
CA LYS A 56 16.48 7.49 0.14
C LYS A 56 15.57 7.11 -1.02
N VAL A 57 14.30 7.54 -1.01
CA VAL A 57 13.30 7.16 -2.02
C VAL A 57 13.21 8.22 -3.10
N PHE A 58 13.00 9.48 -2.70
CA PHE A 58 12.74 10.58 -3.64
C PHE A 58 13.99 11.37 -4.02
N ASN A 59 15.09 11.19 -3.30
CA ASN A 59 16.34 11.93 -3.44
C ASN A 59 16.08 13.45 -3.55
N THR A 60 15.41 14.01 -2.52
CA THR A 60 15.01 15.42 -2.46
C THR A 60 15.12 15.97 -1.04
N THR A 61 15.55 17.23 -0.93
CA THR A 61 15.49 18.03 0.31
C THR A 61 14.18 18.82 0.44
N ASN A 62 13.37 18.85 -0.63
CA ASN A 62 12.14 19.62 -0.69
C ASN A 62 10.95 18.88 -0.06
N PHE A 63 10.98 18.78 1.26
CA PHE A 63 9.88 18.25 2.05
C PHE A 63 9.61 19.12 3.28
N TYR A 64 8.42 19.01 3.84
CA TYR A 64 8.06 19.65 5.10
C TYR A 64 7.05 18.77 5.84
N SER A 65 6.97 18.91 7.15
CA SER A 65 6.04 18.15 7.99
C SER A 65 5.16 19.09 8.80
N TYR A 66 3.90 18.73 9.00
CA TYR A 66 2.95 19.49 9.82
C TYR A 66 1.97 18.56 10.53
N LYS A 67 1.37 19.03 11.61
CA LYS A 67 0.34 18.29 12.36
C LYS A 67 -1.05 18.64 11.83
N SER A 68 -1.90 17.62 11.66
CA SER A 68 -3.30 17.80 11.31
C SER A 68 -4.10 16.56 11.72
N ASN A 69 -5.25 16.75 12.38
CA ASN A 69 -6.17 15.68 12.80
C ASN A 69 -5.49 14.58 13.63
N GLY A 70 -4.61 14.95 14.56
CA GLY A 70 -3.88 13.99 15.40
C GLY A 70 -2.85 13.13 14.66
N LEU A 71 -2.50 13.49 13.42
CA LEU A 71 -1.49 12.82 12.62
C LEU A 71 -0.38 13.79 12.21
N LEU A 72 0.85 13.28 12.12
CA LEU A 72 1.91 13.94 11.38
C LEU A 72 1.67 13.70 9.88
N ASN A 73 1.75 14.78 9.10
CA ASN A 73 1.71 14.74 7.65
C ASN A 73 3.05 15.24 7.13
N THR A 74 3.79 14.38 6.42
CA THR A 74 5.02 14.77 5.73
C THR A 74 4.74 14.89 4.24
N ILE A 75 4.98 16.08 3.68
CA ILE A 75 4.77 16.41 2.28
C ILE A 75 6.11 16.46 1.57
N ILE A 76 6.27 15.62 0.55
CA ILE A 76 7.46 15.54 -0.28
C ILE A 76 7.10 16.04 -1.68
N LYS A 77 7.81 17.07 -2.17
CA LYS A 77 7.61 17.56 -3.55
C LYS A 77 8.26 16.58 -4.52
N LEU A 78 7.48 16.05 -5.47
CA LEU A 78 7.97 15.10 -6.46
C LEU A 78 8.62 15.80 -7.66
N LYS A 79 9.62 15.15 -8.26
CA LYS A 79 10.20 15.58 -9.53
C LYS A 79 9.25 15.20 -10.67
N LYS A 80 9.28 15.96 -11.77
CA LYS A 80 8.45 15.69 -12.97
C LYS A 80 8.66 14.26 -13.49
N LYS A 81 9.90 13.76 -13.45
CA LYS A 81 10.25 12.39 -13.92
C LYS A 81 9.52 11.29 -13.15
N ASP A 82 9.33 11.46 -11.83
CA ASP A 82 8.70 10.44 -11.00
C ASP A 82 7.20 10.34 -11.30
N VAL A 83 6.56 11.50 -11.49
CA VAL A 83 5.13 11.57 -11.85
C VAL A 83 4.89 11.05 -13.27
N ALA A 84 5.74 11.43 -14.23
CA ALA A 84 5.65 10.94 -15.60
C ALA A 84 5.79 9.41 -15.65
N PHE A 85 6.70 8.85 -14.85
CA PHE A 85 6.86 7.40 -14.69
C PHE A 85 5.58 6.74 -14.13
N LEU A 86 4.97 7.31 -13.09
CA LEU A 86 3.73 6.77 -12.50
C LEU A 86 2.55 6.78 -13.48
N LEU A 87 2.39 7.85 -14.25
CA LEU A 87 1.35 7.98 -15.26
C LEU A 87 1.59 7.02 -16.43
N LYS A 88 2.81 6.99 -16.98
CA LYS A 88 3.19 6.13 -18.12
C LYS A 88 2.94 4.65 -17.79
N ASN A 89 3.27 4.23 -16.58
CA ASN A 89 3.10 2.85 -16.12
C ASN A 89 1.73 2.58 -15.48
N ARG A 90 0.83 3.57 -15.48
CA ARG A 90 -0.54 3.46 -14.95
C ARG A 90 -0.63 3.06 -13.49
N PHE A 91 0.34 3.43 -12.66
CA PHE A 91 0.23 3.32 -11.19
C PHE A 91 -0.75 4.35 -10.62
N ILE A 92 -0.93 5.46 -11.35
CA ILE A 92 -1.94 6.48 -11.08
C ILE A 92 -2.71 6.80 -12.36
N LEU A 93 -3.97 7.16 -12.20
CA LEU A 93 -4.86 7.58 -13.28
C LEU A 93 -5.45 8.96 -12.96
N LEU A 94 -5.64 9.79 -13.99
CA LEU A 94 -6.34 11.07 -13.84
C LEU A 94 -7.85 10.82 -13.79
N ARG A 95 -8.53 11.44 -12.82
CA ARG A 95 -9.99 11.41 -12.74
C ARG A 95 -10.61 12.14 -13.93
N LYS A 96 -11.53 11.48 -14.65
CA LYS A 96 -12.26 12.08 -15.79
C LYS A 96 -13.17 13.24 -15.38
N ASP A 97 -13.67 13.21 -14.14
CA ASP A 97 -14.58 14.20 -13.55
C ASP A 97 -13.87 15.35 -12.83
N PHE A 98 -12.54 15.47 -12.99
CA PHE A 98 -11.71 16.45 -12.27
C PHE A 98 -12.23 17.90 -12.38
N LYS A 99 -12.82 18.28 -13.53
CA LYS A 99 -13.40 19.61 -13.76
C LYS A 99 -14.57 19.98 -12.83
N LYS A 100 -15.21 19.00 -12.16
CA LYS A 100 -16.38 19.23 -11.28
C LYS A 100 -16.02 19.55 -9.83
N PHE A 101 -14.78 19.33 -9.40
CA PHE A 101 -14.35 19.59 -8.02
C PHE A 101 -13.97 21.07 -7.85
N LYS A 102 -14.97 21.93 -7.66
CA LYS A 102 -14.76 23.38 -7.53
C LYS A 102 -14.08 23.80 -6.23
N ASP A 103 -14.18 23.04 -5.13
CA ASP A 103 -13.75 23.49 -3.79
C ASP A 103 -13.12 22.41 -2.88
N ASN A 104 -12.35 21.44 -3.42
CA ASN A 104 -11.62 20.49 -2.56
C ASN A 104 -10.19 20.21 -3.08
N THR A 105 -9.21 20.90 -2.49
CA THR A 105 -7.88 21.19 -3.04
C THR A 105 -6.85 20.03 -2.96
N ALA A 106 -7.26 18.77 -3.07
CA ALA A 106 -6.33 17.62 -3.05
C ALA A 106 -6.78 16.35 -3.82
N LEU A 107 -7.77 16.44 -4.73
CA LEU A 107 -8.35 15.26 -5.39
C LEU A 107 -8.05 15.23 -6.90
N ALA A 108 -6.91 14.67 -7.32
CA ALA A 108 -6.59 14.62 -8.76
C ALA A 108 -6.16 13.24 -9.31
N LEU A 109 -5.86 12.26 -8.46
CA LEU A 109 -5.27 11.00 -8.92
C LEU A 109 -5.94 9.79 -8.25
N LEU A 110 -6.36 8.83 -9.06
CA LEU A 110 -6.80 7.51 -8.62
C LEU A 110 -5.57 6.59 -8.58
N LYS A 111 -5.37 5.89 -7.45
CA LYS A 111 -4.42 4.78 -7.35
C LYS A 111 -4.87 3.66 -8.29
N ASN A 112 -3.92 2.93 -8.87
CA ASN A 112 -4.21 1.78 -9.71
C ASN A 112 -3.13 0.70 -9.59
N VAL A 113 -3.50 -0.56 -9.84
CA VAL A 113 -2.60 -1.72 -9.77
C VAL A 113 -2.40 -2.29 -11.17
N PRO A 114 -1.30 -1.97 -11.88
CA PRO A 114 -1.00 -2.57 -13.18
C PRO A 114 -0.42 -3.98 -13.00
N HIS A 115 -1.28 -4.97 -12.72
CA HIS A 115 -0.89 -6.36 -12.43
C HIS A 115 0.17 -6.94 -13.35
N LYS A 116 -0.06 -6.92 -14.66
CA LYS A 116 0.85 -7.52 -15.65
C LYS A 116 2.25 -6.90 -15.58
N LEU A 117 2.34 -5.60 -15.31
CA LEU A 117 3.61 -4.91 -15.18
C LEU A 117 4.34 -5.34 -13.90
N ILE A 118 3.64 -5.39 -12.76
CA ILE A 118 4.24 -5.76 -11.48
C ILE A 118 4.69 -7.22 -11.48
N LEU A 119 3.95 -8.13 -12.11
CA LEU A 119 4.35 -9.53 -12.22
C LEU A 119 5.57 -9.76 -13.11
N ASN A 120 5.91 -8.80 -13.97
CA ASN A 120 7.11 -8.81 -14.80
C ASN A 120 8.31 -8.09 -14.15
N PHE A 121 8.16 -7.63 -12.90
CA PHE A 121 9.29 -7.09 -12.14
C PHE A 121 10.33 -8.17 -11.86
N ASN A 122 11.59 -7.77 -11.86
CA ASN A 122 12.64 -8.62 -11.35
C ASN A 122 12.60 -8.72 -9.81
N ASP A 123 13.36 -9.65 -9.25
CA ASP A 123 13.38 -9.93 -7.82
C ASP A 123 13.70 -8.71 -6.95
N THR A 124 14.61 -7.85 -7.41
CA THR A 124 14.94 -6.59 -6.70
C THR A 124 13.77 -5.62 -6.70
N GLN A 125 13.10 -5.45 -7.84
CA GLN A 125 11.94 -4.56 -7.97
C GLN A 125 10.74 -5.06 -7.15
N ILE A 126 10.50 -6.39 -7.14
CA ILE A 126 9.48 -7.00 -6.27
C ILE A 126 9.86 -6.80 -4.80
N GLY A 127 11.13 -6.98 -4.44
CA GLY A 127 11.64 -6.75 -3.09
C GLY A 127 11.39 -5.32 -2.60
N GLU A 128 11.74 -4.32 -3.42
CA GLU A 128 11.47 -2.90 -3.14
C GLU A 128 9.97 -2.62 -3.00
N PHE A 129 9.16 -3.11 -3.94
CA PHE A 129 7.71 -2.95 -3.91
C PHE A 129 7.10 -3.50 -2.62
N LEU A 130 7.45 -4.74 -2.26
CA LEU A 130 6.96 -5.35 -1.03
C LEU A 130 7.43 -4.56 0.19
N ALA A 131 8.71 -4.20 0.30
CA ALA A 131 9.22 -3.40 1.42
C ALA A 131 8.41 -2.11 1.62
N GLY A 132 8.04 -1.44 0.53
CA GLY A 132 7.15 -0.28 0.57
C GLY A 132 5.79 -0.58 1.21
N ILE A 133 5.14 -1.66 0.81
CA ILE A 133 3.84 -2.07 1.38
C ILE A 133 3.98 -2.31 2.89
N PHE A 134 5.01 -3.05 3.31
CA PHE A 134 5.19 -3.43 4.70
C PHE A 134 5.54 -2.27 5.63
N ASP A 135 6.33 -1.31 5.15
CA ASP A 135 6.65 -0.12 5.93
C ASP A 135 5.44 0.82 6.12
N SER A 136 4.40 0.71 5.27
CA SER A 136 3.16 1.48 5.44
C SER A 136 2.22 0.75 6.38
N ASP A 137 1.58 -0.30 5.89
CA ASP A 137 0.35 -0.86 6.47
C ASP A 137 0.47 -2.38 6.69
N GLY A 138 1.63 -2.96 6.36
CA GLY A 138 1.92 -4.36 6.64
C GLY A 138 2.41 -4.59 8.07
N THR A 139 1.94 -5.67 8.67
CA THR A 139 2.49 -6.21 9.91
C THR A 139 2.89 -7.65 9.69
N ILE A 140 4.15 -7.98 9.97
CA ILE A 140 4.62 -9.36 10.01
C ILE A 140 4.52 -9.80 11.46
N ARG A 141 3.90 -10.95 11.70
CA ARG A 141 3.85 -11.54 13.03
C ARG A 141 4.50 -12.92 12.97
N PRO A 142 5.61 -13.14 13.69
CA PRO A 142 6.08 -14.50 13.92
C PRO A 142 5.07 -15.23 14.83
N SER A 143 4.75 -16.47 14.50
CA SER A 143 4.12 -17.40 15.44
C SER A 143 5.03 -18.61 15.66
N THR A 144 4.77 -19.36 16.72
CA THR A 144 5.58 -20.48 17.20
C THR A 144 5.68 -21.65 16.22
N GLU A 145 4.84 -21.71 15.18
CA GLU A 145 4.88 -22.78 14.16
C GLU A 145 5.08 -22.24 12.74
N GLU A 146 4.80 -20.96 12.46
CA GLU A 146 4.92 -20.33 11.14
C GLU A 146 5.01 -18.80 11.26
N MET A 147 5.77 -18.12 10.39
CA MET A 147 5.77 -16.66 10.30
C MET A 147 4.72 -16.16 9.28
N PHE A 148 4.00 -15.09 9.60
CA PHE A 148 2.82 -14.66 8.83
C PHE A 148 2.84 -13.19 8.45
N VAL A 149 2.24 -12.90 7.28
CA VAL A 149 1.95 -11.54 6.81
C VAL A 149 0.48 -11.19 7.06
N SER A 150 0.26 -10.09 7.79
CA SER A 150 -1.03 -9.42 7.92
C SER A 150 -0.97 -8.06 7.22
N LEU A 151 -1.93 -7.79 6.34
CA LEU A 151 -2.13 -6.45 5.78
C LEU A 151 -3.34 -5.85 6.50
N ASP A 152 -3.10 -4.79 7.28
CA ASP A 152 -4.18 -4.05 7.95
C ASP A 152 -4.58 -2.90 7.03
N SER A 153 -5.43 -3.21 6.06
CA SER A 153 -5.94 -2.21 5.13
C SER A 153 -7.19 -1.59 5.75
N GLN A 154 -7.08 -0.35 6.23
CA GLN A 154 -8.26 0.42 6.65
C GLN A 154 -9.05 0.85 5.41
N LEU A 155 -9.74 -0.10 4.78
CA LEU A 155 -10.49 0.18 3.56
C LEU A 155 -11.67 1.08 3.87
N GLN A 156 -11.65 2.26 3.26
CA GLN A 156 -12.85 3.04 3.08
C GLN A 156 -13.67 2.41 1.94
N THR A 157 -15.00 2.43 2.03
CA THR A 157 -15.92 1.81 1.05
C THR A 157 -15.75 2.29 -0.40
N ARG A 158 -15.04 3.39 -0.63
CA ARG A 158 -14.72 3.91 -1.97
C ARG A 158 -13.49 3.24 -2.60
N GLU A 159 -12.70 2.51 -1.82
CA GLU A 159 -11.45 1.87 -2.25
C GLU A 159 -11.59 0.36 -2.48
N GLU A 160 -12.81 -0.19 -2.36
CA GLU A 160 -13.11 -1.61 -2.59
C GLU A 160 -12.54 -2.17 -3.92
N PRO A 161 -12.62 -1.47 -5.08
CA PRO A 161 -12.03 -1.97 -6.32
C PRO A 161 -10.50 -2.02 -6.29
N LEU A 162 -9.85 -1.05 -5.65
CA LEU A 162 -8.38 -1.03 -5.51
C LEU A 162 -7.93 -2.16 -4.60
N ALA A 163 -8.63 -2.37 -3.49
CA ALA A 163 -8.38 -3.47 -2.56
C ALA A 163 -8.46 -4.83 -3.26
N TYR A 164 -9.47 -5.02 -4.09
CA TYR A 164 -9.65 -6.25 -4.84
C TYR A 164 -8.45 -6.55 -5.76
N GLU A 165 -7.95 -5.54 -6.48
CA GLU A 165 -6.77 -5.69 -7.33
C GLU A 165 -5.50 -5.93 -6.49
N GLN A 166 -5.31 -5.23 -5.36
CA GLN A 166 -4.21 -5.53 -4.44
C GLN A 166 -4.22 -7.00 -3.98
N ILE A 167 -5.37 -7.51 -3.53
CA ILE A 167 -5.53 -8.90 -3.07
C ILE A 167 -5.21 -9.90 -4.20
N ARG A 168 -5.67 -9.64 -5.43
CA ARG A 168 -5.34 -10.46 -6.61
C ARG A 168 -3.84 -10.46 -6.90
N LEU A 169 -3.15 -9.34 -6.65
CA LEU A 169 -1.73 -9.20 -6.93
C LEU A 169 -0.95 -10.04 -5.93
N PHE A 170 -1.28 -9.90 -4.65
CA PHE A 170 -0.69 -10.71 -3.58
C PHE A 170 -0.86 -12.21 -3.80
N LYS A 171 -2.05 -12.66 -4.24
CA LYS A 171 -2.26 -14.07 -4.63
C LYS A 171 -1.28 -14.53 -5.71
N SER A 172 -1.05 -13.67 -6.71
CA SER A 172 -0.18 -13.97 -7.85
C SER A 172 1.29 -13.99 -7.42
N LEU A 173 1.72 -13.02 -6.62
CA LEU A 173 3.07 -12.97 -6.04
C LEU A 173 3.35 -14.16 -5.11
N ALA A 174 2.35 -14.60 -4.34
CA ALA A 174 2.48 -15.76 -3.48
C ALA A 174 2.64 -17.06 -4.30
N LYS A 175 1.94 -17.21 -5.44
CA LYS A 175 2.18 -18.31 -6.40
C LYS A 175 3.58 -18.29 -7.02
N MET A 176 4.23 -17.12 -7.08
CA MET A 176 5.60 -16.95 -7.54
C MET A 176 6.65 -17.11 -6.42
N ASN A 177 6.25 -17.55 -5.22
CA ASN A 177 7.11 -17.66 -4.03
C ASN A 177 7.75 -16.32 -3.62
N LYS A 178 7.05 -15.20 -3.81
CA LYS A 178 7.56 -13.86 -3.48
C LYS A 178 7.03 -13.33 -2.16
N VAL A 179 5.95 -13.90 -1.65
CA VAL A 179 5.32 -13.49 -0.39
C VAL A 179 5.14 -14.75 0.45
N PRO A 180 5.63 -14.76 1.72
CA PRO A 180 5.35 -15.86 2.62
C PRO A 180 3.86 -16.00 2.91
N ARG A 181 3.45 -17.09 3.55
CA ARG A 181 2.04 -17.41 3.80
C ARG A 181 1.28 -16.20 4.35
N ILE A 182 0.40 -15.64 3.53
CA ILE A 182 -0.53 -14.57 3.93
C ILE A 182 -1.63 -15.27 4.71
N LEU A 183 -1.86 -14.90 5.96
CA LEU A 183 -2.97 -15.50 6.72
C LEU A 183 -4.22 -14.63 6.71
N ARG A 184 -4.04 -13.31 6.72
CA ARG A 184 -5.12 -12.39 7.09
C ARG A 184 -4.97 -11.06 6.37
N ILE A 185 -6.07 -10.62 5.79
CA ILE A 185 -6.31 -9.25 5.37
C ILE A 185 -7.48 -8.76 6.23
N GLU A 186 -7.23 -7.75 7.05
CA GLU A 186 -8.27 -7.15 7.89
C GLU A 186 -8.95 -6.03 7.10
N VAL A 187 -10.27 -5.99 7.16
CA VAL A 187 -11.06 -4.90 6.60
C VAL A 187 -12.11 -4.46 7.61
N VAL A 188 -12.11 -3.19 7.96
CA VAL A 188 -13.05 -2.64 8.94
C VAL A 188 -14.18 -1.92 8.21
N HIS A 189 -15.42 -2.34 8.45
CA HIS A 189 -16.61 -1.68 7.88
C HIS A 189 -17.47 -1.02 8.96
N PRO A 190 -18.01 0.19 8.70
CA PRO A 190 -19.05 0.77 9.55
C PRO A 190 -20.26 -0.17 9.62
N PRO A 191 -20.98 -0.25 10.76
CA PRO A 191 -22.14 -1.15 10.93
C PRO A 191 -23.19 -1.05 9.83
N LYS A 192 -23.39 0.17 9.33
CA LYS A 192 -24.38 0.50 8.28
C LYS A 192 -24.01 -0.06 6.90
N GLU A 193 -22.75 -0.42 6.67
CA GLU A 193 -22.24 -0.88 5.37
C GLU A 193 -21.91 -2.38 5.36
N VAL A 194 -22.11 -3.08 6.49
CA VAL A 194 -21.78 -4.50 6.68
C VAL A 194 -22.42 -5.40 5.64
N ASN A 195 -23.69 -5.18 5.30
CA ASN A 195 -24.38 -6.02 4.31
C ASN A 195 -23.82 -5.87 2.89
N LYS A 196 -23.39 -4.65 2.54
CA LYS A 196 -22.72 -4.36 1.25
C LYS A 196 -21.32 -4.99 1.23
N ALA A 197 -20.59 -4.81 2.31
CA ALA A 197 -19.28 -5.42 2.54
C ALA A 197 -19.35 -6.96 2.48
N MET A 198 -20.34 -7.58 3.13
CA MET A 198 -20.56 -9.02 3.09
C MET A 198 -20.84 -9.53 1.67
N LYS A 199 -21.68 -8.83 0.89
CA LYS A 199 -21.89 -9.16 -0.54
C LYS A 199 -20.59 -9.04 -1.33
N PHE A 200 -19.76 -8.03 -1.06
CA PHE A 200 -18.43 -7.86 -1.64
C PHE A 200 -17.50 -9.02 -1.26
N PHE A 201 -17.42 -9.39 0.02
CA PHE A 201 -16.60 -10.51 0.49
C PHE A 201 -17.07 -11.87 -0.03
N MET A 202 -18.37 -12.06 -0.23
CA MET A 202 -18.90 -13.28 -0.84
C MET A 202 -18.48 -13.40 -2.31
N LYS A 203 -18.39 -12.29 -3.06
CA LYS A 203 -17.78 -12.28 -4.40
C LYS A 203 -16.28 -12.61 -4.33
N ALA A 204 -15.55 -12.05 -3.37
CA ALA A 204 -14.14 -12.38 -3.15
C ALA A 204 -13.94 -13.86 -2.76
N LYS A 205 -14.81 -14.44 -1.93
CA LYS A 205 -14.77 -15.86 -1.52
C LYS A 205 -14.83 -16.81 -2.71
N ARG A 206 -15.51 -16.46 -3.81
CA ARG A 206 -15.50 -17.26 -5.06
C ARG A 206 -14.10 -17.36 -5.68
N ILE A 207 -13.25 -16.37 -5.44
CA ILE A 207 -11.87 -16.29 -5.95
C ILE A 207 -10.87 -16.80 -4.91
N PHE A 208 -11.28 -16.77 -3.64
CA PHE A 208 -10.52 -17.19 -2.47
C PHE A 208 -11.36 -18.18 -1.65
N PRO A 209 -11.42 -19.46 -2.04
CA PRO A 209 -12.37 -20.43 -1.48
C PRO A 209 -12.22 -20.69 0.02
N ARG A 210 -11.07 -20.35 0.62
CA ARG A 210 -10.77 -20.51 2.06
C ARG A 210 -10.86 -19.22 2.87
N VAL A 211 -11.67 -18.26 2.42
CA VAL A 211 -11.99 -17.05 3.19
C VAL A 211 -12.86 -17.41 4.38
N LYS A 212 -12.28 -17.32 5.59
CA LYS A 212 -13.07 -17.17 6.82
C LYS A 212 -13.48 -15.71 6.91
N ILE A 213 -14.76 -15.47 7.21
CA ILE A 213 -15.30 -14.16 7.52
C ILE A 213 -15.62 -14.20 9.00
N LYS A 214 -14.89 -13.44 9.81
CA LYS A 214 -15.24 -13.25 11.22
C LYS A 214 -15.84 -11.86 11.38
N LYS A 215 -16.97 -11.78 12.08
CA LYS A 215 -17.70 -10.56 12.40
C LYS A 215 -17.43 -10.23 13.86
N ASP A 216 -16.54 -9.27 14.13
CA ASP A 216 -16.37 -8.75 15.49
C ASP A 216 -17.15 -7.44 15.58
N ASN A 217 -18.25 -7.45 16.34
CA ASN A 217 -18.98 -6.22 16.69
C ASN A 217 -18.26 -5.56 17.87
N ASN A 218 -17.84 -4.31 17.70
CA ASN A 218 -17.41 -3.47 18.82
C ASN A 218 -18.07 -2.10 18.72
N SER A 219 -17.87 -1.25 19.74
CA SER A 219 -18.44 0.10 19.82
C SER A 219 -18.10 1.02 18.63
N LYS A 220 -17.08 0.68 17.82
CA LYS A 220 -16.63 1.46 16.65
C LYS A 220 -17.10 0.90 15.32
N GLY A 221 -17.64 -0.32 15.27
CA GLY A 221 -18.15 -0.91 14.04
C GLY A 221 -18.13 -2.43 14.00
N THR A 222 -18.32 -2.95 12.78
CA THR A 222 -18.20 -4.39 12.51
C THR A 222 -16.91 -4.62 11.74
N LYS A 223 -15.96 -5.32 12.35
CA LYS A 223 -14.76 -5.78 11.64
C LYS A 223 -15.09 -7.02 10.81
N ILE A 224 -14.67 -7.02 9.56
CA ILE A 224 -14.76 -8.19 8.67
C ILE A 224 -13.35 -8.61 8.30
N TYR A 225 -12.94 -9.76 8.79
CA TYR A 225 -11.63 -10.31 8.44
C TYR A 225 -11.75 -11.19 7.22
N LEU A 226 -10.80 -11.06 6.30
CA LEU A 226 -10.62 -11.93 5.14
C LEU A 226 -9.37 -12.79 5.37
N PHE A 227 -9.55 -14.06 5.73
CA PHE A 227 -8.40 -14.97 5.85
C PHE A 227 -8.05 -15.59 4.51
N LEU A 228 -6.87 -15.28 3.97
CA LEU A 228 -6.38 -15.86 2.73
C LEU A 228 -5.45 -17.04 3.00
N SER A 229 -5.93 -18.14 3.59
CA SER A 229 -5.06 -19.31 3.72
C SER A 229 -4.81 -19.96 2.36
N CYS A 230 -3.74 -19.55 1.69
CA CYS A 230 -3.13 -20.35 0.64
C CYS A 230 -2.32 -21.45 1.35
N ASN A 231 -2.74 -22.72 1.23
CA ASN A 231 -1.87 -23.83 1.62
C ASN A 231 -0.70 -23.83 0.64
N PHE A 232 0.42 -23.25 1.04
CA PHE A 232 1.68 -23.49 0.38
C PHE A 232 2.29 -24.73 1.03
N GLN A 233 2.76 -25.66 0.21
CA GLN A 233 3.62 -26.74 0.69
C GLN A 233 4.83 -26.14 1.41
N ASP A 234 5.36 -26.81 2.43
CA ASP A 234 6.46 -26.30 3.27
C ASP A 234 7.68 -25.84 2.46
N GLU A 235 7.95 -26.49 1.32
CA GLU A 235 9.04 -26.13 0.42
C GLU A 235 8.84 -24.76 -0.25
N LEU A 236 7.61 -24.44 -0.65
CA LEU A 236 7.26 -23.12 -1.22
C LEU A 236 7.35 -22.02 -0.16
N ASN A 237 7.04 -22.35 1.09
CA ASN A 237 7.20 -21.45 2.22
C ASN A 237 8.70 -21.12 2.43
N ARG A 238 9.59 -22.12 2.46
CA ARG A 238 11.05 -21.92 2.57
C ARG A 238 11.62 -21.05 1.44
N ARG A 239 11.20 -21.26 0.18
CA ARG A 239 11.65 -20.44 -0.96
C ARG A 239 11.19 -18.98 -0.82
N SER A 240 9.96 -18.77 -0.36
CA SER A 240 9.41 -17.44 -0.10
C SER A 240 10.17 -16.72 1.02
N TRP A 241 10.60 -17.43 2.06
CA TRP A 241 11.47 -16.87 3.11
C TRP A 241 12.87 -16.53 2.61
N LYS A 242 13.46 -17.39 1.78
CA LYS A 242 14.76 -17.10 1.17
C LYS A 242 14.71 -15.83 0.32
N PHE A 243 13.64 -15.66 -0.46
CA PHE A 243 13.37 -14.42 -1.17
C PHE A 243 13.17 -13.25 -0.20
N TRP A 244 12.37 -13.42 0.85
CA TRP A 244 12.07 -12.38 1.84
C TRP A 244 13.33 -11.77 2.48
N PHE A 245 14.19 -12.62 3.05
CA PHE A 245 15.41 -12.16 3.74
C PHE A 245 16.44 -11.57 2.77
N LYS A 246 16.48 -12.06 1.52
CA LYS A 246 17.40 -11.57 0.51
C LYS A 246 16.92 -10.26 -0.13
N GLU A 247 15.64 -10.18 -0.45
CA GLU A 247 15.11 -9.14 -1.32
C GLU A 247 14.24 -8.12 -0.58
N VAL A 248 13.53 -8.47 0.48
CA VAL A 248 12.63 -7.54 1.17
C VAL A 248 13.28 -6.89 2.39
N VAL A 249 13.79 -7.68 3.34
CA VAL A 249 14.35 -7.16 4.62
C VAL A 249 15.42 -6.08 4.43
N PRO A 250 16.41 -6.26 3.52
CA PRO A 250 17.46 -5.24 3.32
C PRO A 250 16.91 -3.92 2.77
N ARG A 251 15.69 -3.94 2.23
CA ARG A 251 15.00 -2.81 1.60
C ARG A 251 13.95 -2.18 2.51
N LEU A 252 13.81 -2.61 3.75
CA LEU A 252 12.96 -1.91 4.71
C LEU A 252 13.69 -0.67 5.20
N ILE A 253 13.00 0.46 5.21
CA ILE A 253 13.50 1.73 5.72
C ILE A 253 13.33 1.78 7.24
N ARG A 254 12.26 1.17 7.76
CA ARG A 254 11.96 1.14 9.19
C ARG A 254 12.66 -0.02 9.88
N GLU A 255 13.37 0.28 10.96
CA GLU A 255 14.14 -0.71 11.73
C GLU A 255 13.24 -1.66 12.52
N ASP A 256 12.11 -1.17 13.05
CA ASP A 256 11.12 -1.96 13.78
C ASP A 256 10.37 -3.00 12.91
N LYS A 257 10.56 -2.93 11.60
CA LYS A 257 9.94 -3.81 10.61
C LYS A 257 10.90 -4.82 9.99
N ARG A 258 12.21 -4.66 10.20
CA ARG A 258 13.28 -5.55 9.70
C ARG A 258 13.29 -6.87 10.47
#